data_AF-A0A391NP77-F1
#
_entry.id   AF-A0A391NP77-F1
#
_cell.length_a   1.000
_cell.length_b   1.000
_cell.length_c   1.000
_cell.angle_alpha   90.00
_cell.angle_beta   90.00
_cell.angle_gamma   90.00
#
_symmetry.space_group_name_H-M   'P 1'
#
loop_
_entity.id
_entity.type
_entity.pdbx_description
1 polymer ?
#
loop_
_entity_poly.entity_id
_entity_poly.type
_entity_poly.pdbx_seq_one_letter_code
_entity_poly.pdbx_strand_id
1 'polypeptide(L)'
;MTLSLPTLPCACVCVCVRAEEEDVELAANAMALLVRIAKEASLRYAIQLITTASLAAQRRGVEEVGVEDIKRVYSLFLDVRRSCDYLEQHEAEYMFHDSTQASKDSVALQLGRGGMAVDVDAPAPEAEDDDDGDVAMSDSDEE
;
A
#
# COMPACT_ATOMS: atom_id res chain seq x y z
N MET A 1 0.30 -6.31 -39.79
CA MET A 1 -0.29 -7.35 -38.92
C MET A 1 -1.20 -6.67 -37.92
N THR A 2 -2.43 -6.45 -38.35
CA THR A 2 -3.51 -5.85 -37.56
C THR A 2 -4.10 -6.92 -36.65
N LEU A 3 -3.78 -6.88 -35.36
CA LEU A 3 -4.44 -7.72 -34.37
C LEU A 3 -5.79 -7.11 -34.01
N SER A 4 -6.82 -7.60 -34.71
CA SER A 4 -8.17 -7.69 -34.18
C SER A 4 -8.15 -8.75 -33.05
N LEU A 5 -8.26 -8.33 -31.79
CA LEU A 5 -8.72 -9.22 -30.72
C LEU A 5 -10.02 -8.67 -30.13
N PRO A 6 -11.14 -9.39 -30.29
CA PRO A 6 -12.41 -9.02 -29.69
C PRO A 6 -12.39 -9.34 -28.18
N THR A 7 -12.80 -8.37 -27.36
CA THR A 7 -13.36 -8.57 -26.01
C THR A 7 -12.47 -9.18 -24.91
N LEU A 8 -11.15 -9.20 -25.04
CA LEU A 8 -10.31 -9.53 -23.88
C LEU A 8 -10.22 -8.34 -22.92
N PRO A 9 -10.48 -8.53 -21.62
CA PRO A 9 -10.50 -7.47 -20.63
C PRO A 9 -9.12 -6.79 -20.60
N CYS A 10 -9.08 -5.47 -20.81
CA CYS A 10 -7.89 -4.61 -20.83
C CYS A 10 -6.87 -4.91 -19.70
N ALA A 11 -7.37 -5.32 -18.53
CA ALA A 11 -6.55 -5.72 -17.38
C ALA A 11 -5.56 -6.87 -17.68
N CYS A 12 -5.90 -7.81 -18.58
CA CYS A 12 -4.98 -8.87 -18.99
C CYS A 12 -3.78 -8.31 -19.75
N VAL A 13 -4.01 -7.37 -20.67
CA VAL A 13 -2.95 -6.79 -21.50
C VAL A 13 -1.94 -6.03 -20.64
N CYS A 14 -2.41 -5.21 -19.70
CA CYS A 14 -1.51 -4.43 -18.85
C CYS A 14 -0.62 -5.30 -17.95
N VAL A 15 -1.15 -6.40 -17.40
CA VAL A 15 -0.37 -7.30 -16.54
C VAL A 15 0.66 -8.09 -17.35
N CYS A 16 0.31 -8.59 -18.54
CA CYS A 16 1.25 -9.30 -19.40
C CYS A 16 2.43 -8.41 -19.83
N VAL A 17 2.15 -7.21 -20.32
CA VAL A 17 3.19 -6.27 -20.77
C VAL A 17 4.12 -5.91 -19.62
N ARG A 18 3.59 -5.71 -18.41
CA ARG A 18 4.43 -5.41 -17.23
C ARG A 18 5.28 -6.58 -16.78
N ALA A 19 4.76 -7.80 -16.84
CA ALA A 19 5.54 -8.99 -16.53
C ALA A 19 6.69 -9.22 -17.52
N GLU A 20 6.46 -8.98 -18.81
CA GLU A 20 7.50 -9.03 -19.85
C GLU A 20 8.55 -7.93 -19.66
N GLU A 21 8.13 -6.71 -19.30
CA GLU A 21 9.02 -5.56 -19.12
C GLU A 21 9.88 -5.65 -17.85
N GLU A 22 9.37 -6.30 -16.79
CA GLU A 22 10.12 -6.59 -15.56
C GLU A 22 10.92 -7.90 -15.64
N ASP A 23 10.91 -8.59 -16.79
CA ASP A 23 11.58 -9.88 -17.02
C ASP A 23 11.20 -10.94 -15.98
N VAL A 24 9.90 -11.03 -15.67
CA VAL A 24 9.35 -11.97 -14.68
C VAL A 24 8.62 -13.11 -15.38
N GLU A 25 9.13 -14.33 -15.22
CA GLU A 25 8.45 -15.54 -15.68
C GLU A 25 7.26 -15.87 -14.77
N LEU A 26 6.04 -15.70 -15.28
CA LEU A 26 4.80 -16.00 -14.56
C LEU A 26 4.16 -17.29 -15.08
N ALA A 27 3.84 -18.22 -14.18
CA ALA A 27 3.03 -19.38 -14.55
C ALA A 27 1.63 -18.95 -15.06
N ALA A 28 1.04 -19.69 -16.01
CA ALA A 28 -0.28 -19.34 -16.57
C ALA A 28 -1.39 -19.20 -15.50
N ASN A 29 -1.33 -20.03 -14.46
CA ASN A 29 -2.26 -19.98 -13.32
C ASN A 29 -2.04 -18.74 -12.44
N ALA A 30 -0.79 -18.31 -12.28
CA ALA A 30 -0.40 -17.10 -11.56
C ALA A 30 -0.90 -15.85 -12.29
N MET A 31 -0.71 -15.81 -13.62
CA MET A 31 -1.22 -14.75 -14.50
C MET A 31 -2.74 -14.59 -14.38
N ALA A 32 -3.50 -15.69 -14.46
CA ALA A 32 -4.95 -15.64 -14.35
C ALA A 32 -5.43 -15.07 -13.00
N LEU A 33 -4.71 -15.38 -11.91
CA LEU A 33 -4.99 -14.84 -10.58
C LEU A 33 -4.70 -13.34 -10.49
N LEU A 34 -3.55 -12.89 -10.99
CA LEU A 34 -3.20 -11.46 -11.01
C LEU A 34 -4.21 -10.64 -11.80
N VAL A 35 -4.70 -11.15 -12.94
CA VAL A 35 -5.72 -10.47 -13.74
C VAL A 35 -7.06 -10.36 -13.00
N ARG A 36 -7.42 -11.37 -12.18
CA ARG A 36 -8.60 -11.28 -11.32
C ARG A 36 -8.43 -10.21 -10.24
N ILE A 37 -7.29 -10.20 -9.56
CA ILE A 37 -6.96 -9.19 -8.55
C ILE A 37 -6.95 -7.78 -9.17
N ALA A 38 -6.42 -7.61 -10.38
CA ALA A 38 -6.40 -6.33 -11.10
C ALA A 38 -7.82 -5.79 -11.40
N LYS A 39 -8.78 -6.69 -11.68
CA LYS A 39 -10.18 -6.33 -11.90
C LYS A 39 -10.92 -6.03 -10.61
N GLU A 40 -10.65 -6.81 -9.56
CA GLU A 40 -11.35 -6.70 -8.28
C GLU A 40 -10.86 -5.49 -7.48
N ALA A 41 -9.54 -5.29 -7.34
CA ALA A 41 -8.95 -4.21 -6.56
C ALA A 41 -8.57 -3.00 -7.43
N SER A 42 -7.33 -3.00 -7.95
CA SER A 42 -6.84 -1.97 -8.88
C SER A 42 -5.68 -2.51 -9.70
N LEU A 43 -5.47 -1.94 -10.90
CA LEU A 43 -4.33 -2.29 -11.74
C LEU A 43 -2.99 -1.93 -11.06
N ARG A 44 -2.94 -0.82 -10.32
CA ARG A 44 -1.74 -0.40 -9.59
C ARG A 44 -1.31 -1.46 -8.57
N TYR A 45 -2.26 -1.99 -7.81
CA TYR A 45 -1.98 -3.04 -6.82
C TYR A 45 -1.50 -4.34 -7.50
N ALA A 46 -2.08 -4.71 -8.64
CA ALA A 46 -1.62 -5.86 -9.40
C ALA A 46 -0.18 -5.70 -9.92
N ILE A 47 0.24 -4.51 -10.36
CA ILE A 47 1.63 -4.26 -10.79
C ILE A 47 2.59 -4.39 -9.60
N GLN A 48 2.24 -3.82 -8.45
CA GLN A 48 3.06 -3.96 -7.23
C GLN A 48 3.21 -5.43 -6.81
N LEU A 49 2.17 -6.24 -7.01
CA LEU A 49 2.21 -7.68 -6.78
C LEU A 49 3.16 -8.43 -7.72
N ILE A 50 3.37 -7.97 -8.97
CA ILE A 50 4.32 -8.60 -9.91
C ILE A 50 5.74 -8.50 -9.36
N THR A 51 6.19 -7.29 -9.03
CA THR A 51 7.56 -7.05 -8.52
C THR A 51 7.79 -7.77 -7.19
N THR A 52 6.83 -7.71 -6.27
CA THR A 52 6.96 -8.35 -4.95
C THR A 52 6.84 -9.86 -5.00
N ALA A 53 6.08 -10.43 -5.94
CA ALA A 53 6.03 -11.87 -6.17
C ALA A 53 7.32 -12.40 -6.80
N SER A 54 7.97 -11.62 -7.68
CA SER A 54 9.31 -11.94 -8.20
C SER A 54 10.33 -12.04 -7.06
N LEU A 55 10.33 -11.08 -6.13
CA LEU A 55 11.19 -11.13 -4.94
C LEU A 55 10.88 -12.34 -4.03
N ALA A 56 9.61 -12.73 -3.92
CA ALA A 56 9.21 -13.90 -3.14
C ALA A 56 9.70 -15.21 -3.78
N ALA A 57 9.63 -15.32 -5.11
CA ALA A 57 10.16 -16.45 -5.87
C ALA A 57 11.69 -16.53 -5.79
N GLN A 58 12.38 -15.39 -5.95
CA GLN A 58 13.83 -15.28 -5.78
C GLN A 58 14.27 -15.73 -4.38
N ARG A 59 13.52 -15.39 -3.33
CA ARG A 59 13.81 -15.87 -1.96
C ARG A 59 13.68 -17.39 -1.80
N ARG A 60 12.88 -18.06 -2.62
CA ARG A 60 12.80 -19.53 -2.68
C ARG A 60 13.86 -20.14 -3.59
N GLY A 61 14.58 -19.33 -4.36
CA GLY A 61 15.53 -19.79 -5.38
C GLY A 61 14.85 -20.34 -6.63
N VAL A 62 13.62 -19.90 -6.93
CA VAL A 62 12.87 -20.26 -8.13
C VAL A 62 12.73 -19.03 -9.01
N GLU A 63 12.96 -19.18 -10.31
CA GLU A 63 12.90 -18.10 -11.30
C GLU A 63 11.46 -17.87 -11.79
N GLU A 64 10.68 -18.95 -11.93
CA GLU A 64 9.26 -18.89 -12.27
C GLU A 64 8.37 -18.61 -11.04
N VAL A 65 7.52 -17.59 -11.14
CA VAL A 65 6.58 -17.19 -10.09
C VAL A 65 5.32 -18.05 -10.13
N GLY A 66 5.04 -18.72 -9.01
CA GLY A 66 3.86 -19.55 -8.84
C GLY A 66 2.68 -18.82 -8.18
N VAL A 67 1.55 -19.53 -8.11
CA VAL A 67 0.36 -19.08 -7.38
C VAL A 67 0.62 -18.93 -5.87
N GLU A 68 1.54 -19.74 -5.34
CA GLU A 68 1.92 -19.73 -3.93
C GLU A 68 2.57 -18.41 -3.53
N ASP A 69 3.43 -17.88 -4.40
CA ASP A 69 4.15 -16.63 -4.18
C ASP A 69 3.17 -15.45 -4.17
N ILE A 70 2.24 -15.40 -5.12
CA ILE A 70 1.19 -14.38 -5.17
C ILE A 70 0.32 -14.44 -3.91
N LYS A 71 -0.08 -15.64 -3.47
CA LYS A 71 -0.89 -15.80 -2.24
C LYS A 71 -0.16 -15.31 -1.00
N ARG A 72 1.14 -15.61 -0.91
CA ARG A 72 1.99 -15.14 0.19
C ARG A 72 2.04 -13.61 0.19
N VAL A 73 2.32 -12.99 -0.94
CA VAL A 73 2.41 -11.53 -1.06
C VAL A 73 1.06 -10.87 -0.81
N TYR A 74 -0.05 -11.46 -1.29
CA TYR A 74 -1.40 -10.98 -1.06
C TYR A 74 -1.83 -10.99 0.42
N SER A 75 -1.21 -11.87 1.23
CA SER A 75 -1.39 -11.89 2.68
C SER A 75 -0.56 -10.81 3.41
N LEU A 76 0.57 -10.41 2.82
CA LEU A 76 1.48 -9.42 3.40
C LEU A 76 1.06 -7.98 3.09
N PHE A 77 0.55 -7.74 1.87
CA PHE A 77 0.17 -6.41 1.42
C PHE A 77 -1.33 -6.32 1.21
N LEU A 78 -1.97 -5.43 1.96
CA LEU A 78 -3.41 -5.15 1.86
C LEU A 78 -3.70 -4.17 0.71
N ASP A 79 -4.87 -4.32 0.07
CA ASP A 79 -5.39 -3.32 -0.86
C ASP A 79 -6.19 -2.25 -0.10
N VAL A 80 -6.60 -1.20 -0.81
CA VAL A 80 -7.34 -0.09 -0.20
C VAL A 80 -8.63 -0.58 0.48
N ARG A 81 -9.43 -1.42 -0.18
CA ARG A 81 -10.71 -1.87 0.39
C ARG A 81 -10.50 -2.74 1.63
N ARG A 82 -9.62 -3.74 1.57
CA ARG A 82 -9.32 -4.58 2.73
C ARG A 82 -8.67 -3.78 3.86
N SER A 83 -7.88 -2.75 3.54
CA SER A 83 -7.30 -1.88 4.56
C SER A 83 -8.38 -1.07 5.30
N CYS A 84 -9.39 -0.55 4.59
CA CYS A 84 -10.54 0.10 5.23
C CYS A 84 -11.31 -0.86 6.13
N ASP A 85 -11.65 -2.06 5.63
CA ASP A 85 -12.36 -3.07 6.42
C ASP A 85 -11.56 -3.48 7.67
N TYR A 86 -10.23 -3.55 7.56
CA TYR A 86 -9.34 -3.84 8.69
C TYR A 86 -9.37 -2.73 9.75
N LEU A 87 -9.35 -1.47 9.33
CA LEU A 87 -9.46 -0.32 10.23
C LEU A 87 -10.82 -0.30 10.95
N GLU A 88 -11.91 -0.65 10.27
CA GLU A 88 -13.24 -0.71 10.89
C GLU A 88 -13.36 -1.83 11.94
N GLN A 89 -12.72 -2.97 11.70
CA GLN A 89 -12.75 -4.11 12.63
C GLN A 89 -11.92 -3.88 13.89
N HIS A 90 -10.81 -3.14 13.75
CA HIS A 90 -9.89 -2.83 14.84
C HIS A 90 -10.07 -1.41 15.40
N GLU A 91 -11.25 -0.82 15.16
CA GLU A 91 -11.53 0.57 15.55
C GLU A 91 -11.26 0.79 17.05
N ALA A 92 -11.58 -0.19 17.90
CA ALA A 92 -11.39 -0.21 19.36
C ALA A 92 -9.94 -0.15 19.85
N GLU A 93 -8.97 -0.46 18.99
CA GLU A 93 -7.56 -0.41 19.33
C GLU A 93 -6.94 0.96 18.98
N TYR A 94 -7.69 1.85 18.31
CA TYR A 94 -7.20 3.16 17.90
C TYR A 94 -7.41 4.24 18.96
N MET A 95 -6.46 5.19 18.98
CA MET A 95 -6.37 6.28 19.97
C MET A 95 -7.63 7.16 20.07
N PHE A 96 -8.49 7.18 19.04
CA PHE A 96 -9.70 8.01 18.99
C PHE A 96 -11.01 7.22 19.15
N HIS A 97 -10.96 5.97 19.64
CA HIS A 97 -12.17 5.14 19.73
C HIS A 97 -13.02 5.36 20.99
N ASP A 98 -12.43 5.92 22.04
CA ASP A 98 -13.18 6.35 23.21
C ASP A 98 -13.61 7.83 23.03
N SER A 99 -14.91 8.12 23.16
CA SER A 99 -15.55 9.46 23.25
C SER A 99 -16.27 10.11 22.04
N THR A 100 -16.75 9.38 21.01
CA THR A 100 -17.73 9.97 20.05
C THR A 100 -19.06 9.22 19.90
N GLN A 101 -19.22 8.11 20.62
CA GLN A 101 -20.48 7.36 20.70
C GLN A 101 -21.47 7.93 21.74
N ALA A 102 -21.17 9.06 22.39
CA ALA A 102 -22.09 9.72 23.33
C ALA A 102 -23.03 10.76 22.67
N SER A 103 -23.00 10.94 21.34
CA SER A 103 -23.81 12.00 20.69
C SER A 103 -24.43 11.63 19.34
N LYS A 104 -24.37 10.39 18.86
CA LYS A 104 -24.99 10.02 17.57
C LYS A 104 -26.52 9.85 17.63
N ASP A 105 -27.12 9.79 18.82
CA ASP A 105 -28.59 9.71 18.99
C ASP A 105 -29.31 11.08 19.09
N SER A 106 -28.60 12.21 18.99
CA SER A 106 -29.22 13.55 19.12
C SER A 106 -29.06 14.48 17.91
N VAL A 107 -28.27 14.14 16.89
CA VAL A 107 -27.99 15.05 15.75
C VAL A 107 -28.88 14.74 14.53
N ALA A 108 -30.19 14.58 14.74
CA ALA A 108 -31.17 14.57 13.65
C ALA A 108 -31.85 15.94 13.43
N LEU A 109 -31.45 16.99 14.15
CA LEU A 109 -32.12 18.30 14.11
C LEU A 109 -31.16 19.50 14.15
N GLN A 110 -30.17 19.57 13.24
CA GLN A 110 -29.66 20.89 12.86
C GLN A 110 -28.97 20.88 11.49
N LEU A 111 -29.77 20.85 10.43
CA LEU A 111 -29.32 21.28 9.11
C LEU A 111 -29.26 22.82 9.09
N GLY A 112 -28.05 23.36 9.17
CA GLY A 112 -27.83 24.80 9.08
C GLY A 112 -26.36 25.20 8.91
N ARG A 113 -25.93 25.32 7.64
CA ARG A 113 -24.81 26.13 7.13
C ARG A 113 -23.45 26.02 7.84
N GLY A 114 -22.47 25.48 7.11
CA GLY A 114 -21.05 25.82 7.27
C GLY A 114 -20.15 24.63 7.00
N GLY A 115 -19.45 24.63 5.86
CA GLY A 115 -18.36 23.70 5.63
C GLY A 115 -17.24 23.98 6.65
N MET A 116 -16.75 22.92 7.31
CA MET A 116 -15.57 23.01 8.17
C MET A 116 -14.35 22.70 7.30
N ALA A 117 -13.53 23.73 7.06
CA ALA A 117 -12.18 23.54 6.58
C ALA A 117 -11.39 22.76 7.63
N VAL A 118 -10.65 21.75 7.20
CA VAL A 118 -9.56 21.18 7.98
C VAL A 118 -8.42 22.19 7.93
N ASP A 119 -8.14 22.84 9.07
CA ASP A 119 -6.95 23.64 9.23
C ASP A 119 -5.73 22.70 9.23
N VAL A 120 -5.01 22.69 8.10
CA VAL A 120 -3.82 21.87 7.82
C VAL A 120 -2.55 22.43 8.50
N ASP A 121 -2.66 23.55 9.22
CA ASP A 121 -1.51 24.32 9.72
C ASP A 121 -1.38 24.28 11.25
N ALA A 122 -1.55 23.09 11.84
CA ALA A 122 -1.15 22.86 13.22
C ALA A 122 0.35 22.52 13.25
N PRO A 123 1.21 23.37 13.84
CA PRO A 123 2.65 23.11 13.89
C PRO A 123 2.91 21.86 14.73
N ALA A 124 3.75 20.97 14.20
CA ALA A 124 4.21 19.77 14.90
C ALA A 124 4.85 20.15 16.25
N PRO A 125 4.71 19.33 17.30
CA PRO A 125 5.43 19.57 18.55
C PRO A 125 6.94 19.46 18.27
N GLU A 126 7.65 20.57 18.48
CA GLU A 126 9.09 20.65 18.37
C GLU A 126 9.72 19.70 19.40
N ALA A 127 10.58 18.80 18.93
CA ALA A 127 11.42 17.99 19.79
C ALA A 127 12.51 18.90 20.36
N GLU A 128 12.64 18.93 21.69
CA GLU A 128 13.74 19.64 22.35
C GLU A 128 15.03 18.82 22.11
N ASP A 129 15.95 19.38 21.32
CA ASP A 129 17.29 18.84 21.11
C ASP A 129 18.18 19.27 22.31
N ASP A 130 18.51 18.31 23.18
CA ASP A 130 19.53 18.48 24.23
C ASP A 130 20.94 18.61 23.60
N ASP A 131 21.37 19.83 23.32
CA ASP A 131 22.74 20.20 22.96
C ASP A 131 23.52 20.57 24.24
N ASP A 132 24.64 19.87 24.50
CA ASP A 132 25.90 20.45 25.00
C ASP A 132 26.87 19.35 25.49
N GLY A 133 27.91 19.11 24.69
CA GLY A 133 29.00 18.19 25.02
C GLY A 133 30.26 18.49 24.21
N ASP A 134 30.74 19.72 24.32
CA ASP A 134 31.95 20.26 23.70
C ASP A 134 33.19 19.38 24.01
N VAL A 135 33.60 18.54 23.04
CA VAL A 135 34.90 17.85 23.10
C VAL A 135 35.90 18.75 22.38
N ALA A 136 36.60 19.56 23.17
CA ALA A 136 37.74 20.33 22.71
C ALA A 136 38.80 19.40 22.09
N MET A 137 38.83 19.32 20.76
CA MET A 137 39.95 18.77 20.01
C MET A 137 41.15 19.70 20.25
N SER A 138 42.12 19.22 21.02
CA SER A 138 43.41 19.87 21.15
C SER A 138 44.23 19.53 19.90
N ASP A 139 44.52 20.52 19.07
CA ASP A 139 45.43 20.38 17.93
C ASP A 139 46.79 19.85 18.41
N SER A 140 47.23 18.75 17.82
CA SER A 140 48.63 18.32 17.85
C SER A 140 49.05 18.14 16.41
N ASP A 141 49.59 19.22 15.85
CA ASP A 141 50.42 19.18 14.64
C ASP A 141 51.69 18.36 14.95
N GLU A 142 51.90 17.25 14.24
CA GLU A 142 53.22 16.64 14.11
C GLU A 142 53.65 16.71 12.63
N GLU A 143 54.87 17.21 12.42
CA GLU A 143 55.58 17.40 11.14
C GLU A 143 55.89 16.10 10.38
#